data_AF-A0AAU0UL68-F1
#
_entry.id   AF-A0AAU0UL68-F1
#
_cell.length_a   1.000
_cell.length_b   1.000
_cell.length_c   1.000
_cell.angle_alpha   90.00
_cell.angle_beta   90.00
_cell.angle_gamma   90.00
#
_symmetry.space_group_name_H-M   'P 1'
#
loop_
_entity.id
_entity.type
_entity.pdbx_description
1 polymer ?
#
loop_
_entity_poly.entity_id
_entity_poly.type
_entity_poly.pdbx_seq_one_letter_code
_entity_poly.pdbx_strand_id
1 'polypeptide(L)' 'MVQNQALQDKEVLTDMLMTEKFVSSSYDTAVLESATPQVRQAFQHIQKDEQSHAEQIFQAMQQRGWYQVQS' A
#
# COMPACT_ATOMS: atom_id res chain seq x y z
N MET A 1 10.74 -8.37 -27.05
CA MET A 1 11.29 -7.79 -25.79
C MET A 1 10.21 -7.30 -24.81
N VAL A 2 8.92 -7.44 -25.12
CA VAL A 2 7.81 -6.94 -24.26
C VAL A 2 7.57 -7.80 -23.01
N GLN A 3 7.83 -9.10 -23.09
CA GLN A 3 7.51 -10.07 -22.03
C GLN A 3 8.39 -9.88 -20.77
N ASN A 4 9.64 -9.45 -20.93
CA ASN A 4 10.55 -9.23 -19.81
C ASN A 4 10.19 -7.98 -18.99
N GLN A 5 9.67 -6.95 -19.67
CA GLN A 5 9.27 -5.70 -19.03
C GLN A 5 7.97 -5.85 -18.23
N ALA A 6 7.00 -6.62 -18.74
CA ALA A 6 5.77 -6.92 -17.99
C ALA A 6 6.02 -7.72 -16.71
N LEU A 7 7.01 -8.62 -16.71
CA LEU A 7 7.43 -9.34 -15.51
C LEU A 7 8.08 -8.38 -14.48
N GLN A 8 8.95 -7.49 -14.96
CA GLN A 8 9.60 -6.49 -14.13
C GLN A 8 8.59 -5.51 -13.50
N ASP A 9 7.62 -5.02 -14.28
CA ASP A 9 6.55 -4.15 -13.78
C ASP A 9 5.70 -4.85 -12.70
N LYS A 10 5.44 -6.15 -12.85
CA LYS A 10 4.71 -6.95 -11.86
C LYS A 10 5.49 -7.06 -10.56
N GLU A 11 6.79 -7.35 -10.61
CA GLU A 11 7.66 -7.44 -9.44
C GLU A 11 7.71 -6.10 -8.70
N VAL A 12 7.93 -5.01 -9.43
CA VAL A 12 7.98 -3.66 -8.86
C VAL A 12 6.66 -3.28 -8.18
N LEU A 13 5.50 -3.52 -8.80
CA LEU A 13 4.21 -3.26 -8.17
C LEU A 13 3.94 -4.16 -6.95
N THR A 14 4.44 -5.40 -6.98
CA THR A 14 4.34 -6.31 -5.83
C THR A 14 5.14 -5.76 -4.65
N ASP A 15 6.38 -5.34 -4.89
CA ASP A 15 7.25 -4.74 -3.88
C ASP A 15 6.64 -3.46 -3.31
N MET A 16 6.17 -2.55 -4.18
CA MET A 16 5.49 -1.33 -3.74
C MET A 16 4.27 -1.65 -2.85
N LEU A 17 3.40 -2.57 -3.26
CA LEU A 17 2.24 -2.96 -2.47
C LEU A 17 2.62 -3.57 -1.11
N MET A 18 3.70 -4.34 -1.05
CA MET A 18 4.21 -4.89 0.22
C MET A 18 4.75 -3.78 1.12
N THR A 19 5.49 -2.82 0.57
CA THR A 19 5.98 -1.65 1.31
C THR A 19 4.82 -0.82 1.87
N GLU A 20 3.81 -0.51 1.06
CA GLU A 20 2.64 0.26 1.54
C GLU A 20 1.94 -0.45 2.70
N LYS A 21 1.72 -1.77 2.59
CA LYS A 21 1.12 -2.57 3.67
C LYS A 21 1.96 -2.55 4.95
N PHE A 22 3.28 -2.68 4.81
CA PHE A 22 4.21 -2.67 5.94
C PHE A 22 4.19 -1.31 6.66
N VAL A 23 4.33 -0.22 5.91
CA VAL A 23 4.31 1.14 6.46
C VAL A 23 2.95 1.45 7.09
N SER A 24 1.85 1.09 6.42
CA SER A 24 0.49 1.28 6.94
C SER A 24 0.25 0.54 8.27
N SER A 25 0.82 -0.66 8.45
CA SER A 25 0.73 -1.37 9.74
C SER A 25 1.47 -0.65 10.88
N SER A 26 2.57 0.04 10.56
CA SER A 26 3.32 0.84 11.52
C SER A 26 2.54 2.08 11.94
N TYR A 27 1.87 2.74 10.99
CA TYR A 27 1.02 3.89 11.29
C TYR A 27 -0.23 3.50 12.08
N ASP A 28 -0.81 2.32 11.85
CA ASP A 28 -1.93 1.84 12.66
C ASP A 28 -1.56 1.75 14.15
N THR A 29 -0.43 1.10 14.44
CA THR A 29 0.15 1.05 15.80
C THR A 29 0.39 2.46 16.35
N ALA A 30 1.02 3.34 15.55
CA ALA A 30 1.31 4.71 15.97
C ALA A 30 0.05 5.53 16.30
N VAL A 31 -1.05 5.36 15.54
CA VAL A 31 -2.34 5.99 15.82
C VAL A 31 -2.91 5.52 17.16
N LEU A 32 -2.86 4.21 17.43
CA LEU A 32 -3.39 3.60 18.66
C LEU A 32 -2.60 4.03 19.90
N GLU A 33 -1.28 4.14 19.79
CA GLU A 33 -0.38 4.46 20.91
C GLU A 33 -0.10 5.96 21.09
N SER A 34 -0.60 6.82 20.18
CA SER A 34 -0.41 8.26 20.27
C SER A 34 -1.19 8.90 21.42
N ALA A 35 -0.47 9.39 22.43
CA ALA A 35 -1.04 10.11 23.57
C ALA A 35 -1.50 11.55 23.24
N THR A 36 -0.92 12.18 22.21
CA THR A 36 -1.23 13.56 21.82
C THR A 36 -2.21 13.60 20.65
N PRO A 37 -3.38 14.25 20.76
CA PRO A 37 -4.40 14.27 19.69
C PRO A 37 -3.88 14.79 18.35
N GLN A 38 -3.05 15.83 18.34
CA GLN A 38 -2.49 16.42 17.13
C GLN A 38 -1.55 15.45 16.42
N VAL A 39 -0.72 14.72 17.18
CA VAL A 39 0.18 13.69 16.63
C VAL A 39 -0.63 12.51 16.08
N ARG A 40 -1.68 12.10 16.80
CA ARG A 40 -2.62 11.06 16.32
C ARG A 40 -3.26 11.46 15.00
N GLN A 41 -3.74 12.70 14.89
CA GLN A 41 -4.36 13.22 13.66
C GLN A 41 -3.37 13.25 12.49
N ALA A 42 -2.10 13.59 12.75
CA ALA A 42 -1.05 13.53 11.72
C ALA A 42 -0.84 12.09 11.22
N PHE A 43 -0.72 11.11 12.12
CA PHE A 43 -0.60 9.70 11.71
C PHE A 43 -1.85 9.18 11.01
N GLN A 44 -3.05 9.58 11.44
CA GLN A 44 -4.30 9.22 10.75
C GLN A 44 -4.36 9.78 9.32
N HIS A 45 -3.85 10.99 9.11
CA HIS A 45 -3.77 11.56 7.76
C HIS A 45 -2.83 10.75 6.89
N ILE A 46 -1.60 10.47 7.37
CA ILE A 46 -0.62 9.68 6.62
C ILE A 46 -1.16 8.27 6.35
N GLN A 47 -1.76 7.63 7.36
CA GLN A 47 -2.36 6.30 7.23
C GLN A 47 -3.42 6.25 6.11
N LYS A 48 -4.23 7.31 5.98
CA LYS A 48 -5.22 7.41 4.91
C LYS A 48 -4.55 7.53 3.53
N ASP A 49 -3.45 8.27 3.45
CA ASP A 49 -2.70 8.44 2.21
C ASP A 49 -2.07 7.09 1.78
N GLU A 50 -1.42 6.36 2.69
CA GLU A 50 -0.84 5.04 2.37
C GLU A 50 -1.90 3.99 2.00
N GLN A 51 -3.07 4.02 2.64
CA GLN A 51 -4.19 3.16 2.26
C GLN A 51 -4.69 3.48 0.84
N SER A 52 -4.71 4.76 0.46
CA SER A 52 -5.07 5.17 -0.89
C SER A 52 -4.00 4.77 -1.92
N HIS A 53 -2.71 4.88 -1.59
CA HIS A 53 -1.62 4.40 -2.44
C HIS A 53 -1.71 2.89 -2.64
N ALA A 54 -1.90 2.12 -1.56
CA ALA A 54 -2.07 0.67 -1.62
C ALA A 54 -3.28 0.27 -2.48
N GLU A 55 -4.41 0.98 -2.37
CA GLU A 55 -5.59 0.76 -3.21
C GLU A 55 -5.28 0.98 -4.69
N GLN A 56 -4.61 2.07 -5.04
CA GLN A 56 -4.26 2.38 -6.43
C GLN A 56 -3.35 1.32 -7.03
N ILE A 57 -2.33 0.86 -6.29
CA ILE A 57 -1.43 -0.21 -6.74
C ILE A 57 -2.19 -1.52 -6.88
N PHE A 58 -3.02 -1.87 -5.89
CA PHE A 58 -3.85 -3.07 -5.94
C PHE A 58 -4.77 -3.08 -7.18
N GLN A 59 -5.49 -1.99 -7.45
CA GLN A 59 -6.35 -1.86 -8.62
C GLN A 59 -5.54 -1.98 -9.92
N ALA A 60 -4.36 -1.35 -9.99
CA ALA A 60 -3.47 -1.45 -11.14
C ALA A 60 -3.00 -2.90 -11.39
N MET A 61 -2.64 -3.64 -10.35
CA MET A 61 -2.26 -5.06 -10.47
C MET A 61 -3.47 -5.94 -10.82
N GLN A 62 -4.64 -5.68 -10.23
CA GLN A 62 -5.87 -6.42 -10.50
C GLN A 62 -6.30 -6.29 -11.96
N GLN A 63 -6.30 -5.07 -12.51
CA GLN A 63 -6.64 -4.80 -13.92
C GLN A 63 -5.72 -5.53 -14.91
N ARG A 64 -4.47 -5.81 -14.50
CA ARG A 64 -3.48 -6.57 -15.29
C ARG A 64 -3.52 -8.08 -15.04
N GLY A 65 -4.41 -8.55 -14.17
CA GLY A 65 -4.50 -9.96 -13.76
C GLY A 65 -3.31 -10.43 -12.90
N TRP A 66 -2.56 -9.51 -12.31
CA TRP A 66 -1.35 -9.82 -11.53
C TRP A 66 -1.63 -10.09 -10.06
N TYR A 67 -2.83 -9.76 -9.58
CA TYR A 67 -3.25 -9.97 -8.20
C TYR A 67 -4.56 -10.76 -8.17
N GLN A 68 -4.56 -11.91 -7.50
CA GLN A 68 -5.78 -12.68 -7.29
C GLN A 68 -6.48 -12.23 -6.01
N VAL A 69 -7.72 -11.77 -6.15
CA VAL A 69 -8.58 -11.44 -5.01
C VAL A 69 -9.23 -12.72 -4.52
N GLN A 70 -9.10 -13.01 -3.23
CA GLN A 70 -9.95 -14.00 -2.58
C GLN A 70 -11.30 -13.34 -2.32
N SER A 71 -12.32 -13.80 -3.04
CA SER A 71 -13.72 -13.38 -2.91
C SER A 71 -14.52 -14.33 -2.03
#